data_AF-A0A5Q0UHP4-F1
#
_entry.id   AF-A0A5Q0UHP4-F1
#
_cell.length_a   1.000
_cell.length_b   1.000
_cell.length_c   1.000
_cell.angle_alpha   90.00
_cell.angle_beta   90.00
_cell.angle_gamma   90.00
#
_symmetry.space_group_name_H-M   'P 1'
#
loop_
_entity.id
_entity.type
_entity.pdbx_description
1 polymer ?
#
loop_
_entity_poly.entity_id
_entity_poly.type
_entity_poly.pdbx_seq_one_letter_code
_entity_poly.pdbx_strand_id
1 'polypeptide(L)'
;MTAMASERPNPSAARTRTPTVSPTWLRGLAAGLIGGLGAGVFLTLTAPTVLSETFSALLWASGTAVGWLVLVTASAAAGILFSTAVGRQALSTTVVLGIGYSVALWLVAAVALPAWLGAVGATAPPFPWLDPTLLAGLALYGIVLGVGHWLFGR
;
A
#
# COMPACT_ATOMS: atom_id res chain seq x y z
N MET A 1 -5.66 -31.82 65.77
CA MET A 1 -6.31 -30.90 64.81
C MET A 1 -5.21 -30.15 64.08
N THR A 2 -4.86 -30.61 62.88
CA THR A 2 -3.78 -30.12 62.03
C THR A 2 -4.27 -28.94 61.19
N ALA A 3 -3.54 -27.82 61.23
CA ALA A 3 -3.86 -26.61 60.49
C ALA A 3 -3.69 -26.83 58.97
N MET A 4 -4.77 -26.62 58.20
CA MET A 4 -4.68 -26.51 56.74
C MET A 4 -4.10 -25.13 56.39
N ALA A 5 -2.91 -25.14 55.79
CA ALA A 5 -2.34 -23.96 55.13
C ALA A 5 -3.23 -23.58 53.93
N SER A 6 -3.81 -22.38 53.96
CA SER A 6 -4.52 -21.82 52.82
C SER A 6 -3.50 -21.41 51.75
N GLU A 7 -3.26 -22.29 50.79
CA GLU A 7 -2.50 -21.97 49.59
C GLU A 7 -3.36 -21.03 48.73
N ARG A 8 -3.14 -19.72 48.84
CA ARG A 8 -3.82 -18.74 47.98
C ARG A 8 -3.32 -18.94 46.56
N PRO A 9 -4.18 -19.20 45.55
CA PRO A 9 -3.76 -19.23 44.17
C PRO A 9 -3.09 -17.90 43.81
N ASN A 10 -1.80 -17.96 43.48
CA ASN A 10 -1.00 -16.82 43.09
C ASN A 10 -1.62 -16.18 41.82
N PRO A 11 -2.16 -14.96 41.86
CA PRO A 11 -2.70 -14.30 40.67
C PRO A 11 -1.61 -13.94 39.64
N SER A 12 -0.35 -14.21 39.97
CA SER A 12 0.81 -14.07 39.09
C SER A 12 0.99 -15.24 38.11
N ALA A 13 -0.01 -16.12 37.95
CA ALA A 13 -0.17 -16.93 36.75
C ALA A 13 -0.47 -16.00 35.58
N ALA A 14 0.60 -15.33 35.16
CA ALA A 14 0.81 -14.53 33.97
C ALA A 14 -0.24 -14.83 32.92
N ARG A 15 -1.30 -14.02 32.93
CA ARG A 15 -2.03 -13.72 31.72
C ARG A 15 -1.03 -12.98 30.85
N THR A 16 -0.23 -13.72 30.09
CA THR A 16 0.48 -13.26 28.90
C THR A 16 -0.57 -12.75 27.94
N ARG A 17 -1.07 -11.54 28.20
CA ARG A 17 -1.49 -10.66 27.12
C ARG A 17 -0.21 -10.40 26.36
N THR A 18 0.01 -11.15 25.30
CA THR A 18 0.56 -10.55 24.09
C THR A 18 -0.57 -9.66 23.56
N PRO A 19 -0.58 -8.34 23.79
CA PRO A 19 -1.23 -7.49 22.82
C PRO A 19 -0.45 -7.73 21.53
N THR A 20 -0.96 -8.57 20.64
CA THR A 20 -0.49 -8.63 19.26
C THR A 20 -0.91 -7.32 18.60
N VAL A 21 -0.22 -6.23 18.97
CA VAL A 21 -0.23 -5.02 18.16
C VAL A 21 0.36 -5.46 16.84
N SER A 22 -0.47 -5.58 15.81
CA SER A 22 -0.01 -6.03 14.51
C SER A 22 1.17 -5.15 14.08
N PRO A 23 2.27 -5.74 13.57
CA PRO A 23 3.43 -4.96 13.15
C PRO A 23 3.00 -3.84 12.21
N THR A 24 3.58 -2.64 12.36
CA THR A 24 3.24 -1.46 11.52
C THR A 24 3.30 -1.80 10.03
N TRP A 25 4.32 -2.55 9.62
CA TRP A 25 4.47 -3.02 8.24
C TRP A 25 3.31 -3.90 7.76
N LEU A 26 2.72 -4.73 8.61
CA LEU A 26 1.59 -5.60 8.24
C LEU A 26 0.32 -4.78 8.00
N ARG A 27 0.15 -3.70 8.78
CA ARG A 27 -0.96 -2.75 8.60
C ARG A 27 -0.81 -1.95 7.30
N GLY A 28 0.42 -1.49 7.01
CA GLY A 28 0.76 -0.87 5.74
C GLY A 28 0.55 -1.79 4.55
N LEU A 29 0.96 -3.04 4.67
CA LEU A 29 0.73 -4.07 3.65
C LEU A 29 -0.77 -4.24 3.37
N ALA A 30 -1.59 -4.42 4.41
CA ALA A 30 -3.04 -4.60 4.26
C ALA A 30 -3.70 -3.37 3.62
N ALA A 31 -3.39 -2.16 4.11
CA ALA A 31 -3.93 -0.92 3.55
C ALA A 31 -3.47 -0.70 2.10
N GLY A 32 -2.21 -1.00 1.81
CA GLY A 32 -1.63 -0.93 0.46
C GLY A 32 -2.29 -1.92 -0.51
N LEU A 33 -2.56 -3.16 -0.09
CA LEU A 33 -3.26 -4.13 -0.93
C LEU A 33 -4.70 -3.70 -1.24
N ILE A 34 -5.45 -3.25 -0.22
CA ILE A 34 -6.84 -2.79 -0.43
C ILE A 34 -6.87 -1.56 -1.34
N GLY A 35 -5.96 -0.60 -1.11
CA GLY A 35 -5.82 0.58 -1.97
C GLY A 35 -5.42 0.20 -3.40
N GLY A 36 -4.48 -0.73 -3.55
CA GLY A 36 -4.00 -1.21 -4.85
C GLY A 36 -5.08 -1.93 -5.65
N LEU A 37 -5.92 -2.71 -4.97
CA LEU A 37 -7.11 -3.31 -5.57
C LEU A 37 -8.10 -2.24 -6.04
N GLY A 38 -8.39 -1.23 -5.21
CA GLY A 38 -9.26 -0.12 -5.59
C GLY A 38 -8.72 0.64 -6.82
N ALA A 39 -7.44 1.01 -6.80
CA ALA A 39 -6.78 1.69 -7.90
C ALA A 39 -6.73 0.83 -9.18
N GLY A 40 -6.47 -0.48 -9.04
CA GLY A 40 -6.43 -1.38 -10.19
C GLY A 40 -7.79 -1.59 -10.83
N VAL A 41 -8.87 -1.70 -10.03
CA VAL A 41 -10.24 -1.76 -10.57
C VAL A 41 -10.53 -0.48 -11.32
N PHE A 42 -10.22 0.67 -10.73
CA PHE A 42 -10.38 1.97 -11.37
C PHE A 42 -9.63 2.04 -12.72
N LEU A 43 -8.35 1.65 -12.76
CA LEU A 43 -7.54 1.67 -13.97
C LEU A 43 -8.02 0.66 -15.01
N THR A 44 -8.53 -0.51 -14.59
CA THR A 44 -9.11 -1.48 -15.52
C THR A 44 -10.30 -0.88 -16.28
N LEU A 45 -11.08 -0.02 -15.63
CA LEU A 45 -12.27 0.59 -16.21
C LEU A 45 -11.96 1.87 -17.00
N THR A 46 -10.93 2.63 -16.60
CA THR A 46 -10.67 3.97 -17.13
C THR A 46 -9.46 4.05 -18.07
N ALA A 47 -8.45 3.21 -17.84
CA ALA A 47 -7.21 3.20 -18.60
C ALA A 47 -6.64 1.77 -18.71
N PRO A 48 -7.35 0.83 -19.36
CA PRO A 48 -6.95 -0.58 -19.41
C PRO A 48 -5.56 -0.79 -20.04
N THR A 49 -5.18 0.07 -20.99
CA THR A 49 -3.86 0.06 -21.65
C THR A 49 -2.70 0.28 -20.69
N VAL A 50 -2.90 1.04 -19.61
CA VAL A 50 -1.87 1.23 -18.56
C VAL A 50 -1.50 -0.09 -17.90
N LEU A 51 -2.50 -0.94 -17.64
CA LEU A 51 -2.27 -2.25 -17.04
C LEU A 51 -1.75 -3.25 -18.09
N SER A 52 -2.38 -3.31 -19.27
CA SER A 52 -2.08 -4.34 -20.26
C SER A 52 -0.79 -4.12 -21.04
N GLU A 53 -0.27 -2.90 -21.08
CA GLU A 53 0.95 -2.56 -21.82
C GLU A 53 2.00 -1.95 -20.90
N THR A 54 1.72 -0.81 -20.26
CA THR A 54 2.75 -0.06 -19.52
C THR A 54 3.27 -0.83 -18.31
N PHE A 55 2.37 -1.34 -17.46
CA PHE A 55 2.79 -2.05 -16.24
C PHE A 55 3.29 -3.47 -16.54
N SER A 56 2.67 -4.17 -17.50
CA SER A 56 3.14 -5.50 -17.90
C SER A 56 4.52 -5.46 -18.56
N ALA A 57 4.84 -4.37 -19.29
CA ALA A 57 6.15 -4.20 -19.91
C ALA A 57 7.31 -4.16 -18.91
N LEU A 58 7.04 -3.85 -17.63
CA LEU A 58 8.05 -3.92 -16.56
C LEU A 58 8.55 -5.35 -16.30
N LEU A 59 7.79 -6.35 -16.74
CA LEU A 59 8.17 -7.77 -16.71
C LEU A 59 8.42 -8.34 -18.10
N TRP A 60 8.68 -7.47 -19.11
CA TRP A 60 8.84 -7.85 -20.52
C TRP A 60 7.68 -8.71 -21.05
N ALA A 61 6.48 -8.47 -20.52
CA ALA A 61 5.28 -9.22 -20.81
C ALA A 61 4.15 -8.28 -21.21
N SER A 62 3.04 -8.88 -21.65
CA SER A 62 1.83 -8.16 -22.03
C SER A 62 0.62 -8.79 -21.37
N GLY A 63 -0.41 -7.97 -21.17
CA GLY A 63 -1.70 -8.42 -20.68
C GLY A 63 -2.04 -7.92 -19.28
N THR A 64 -3.33 -7.68 -19.09
CA THR A 64 -3.88 -7.01 -17.90
C THR A 64 -3.56 -7.75 -16.61
N ALA A 65 -3.52 -9.09 -16.63
CA ALA A 65 -3.20 -9.89 -15.45
C ALA A 65 -1.78 -9.64 -14.93
N VAL A 66 -0.80 -9.47 -15.84
CA VAL A 66 0.59 -9.17 -15.46
C VAL A 66 0.70 -7.76 -14.90
N GLY A 67 0.05 -6.78 -15.55
CA GLY A 67 -0.01 -5.41 -15.04
C GLY A 67 -0.66 -5.30 -13.66
N TRP A 68 -1.70 -6.09 -13.41
CA TRP A 68 -2.33 -6.22 -12.09
C TRP A 68 -1.37 -6.75 -11.04
N LEU A 69 -0.60 -7.79 -11.36
CA LEU A 69 0.41 -8.35 -10.45
C LEU A 69 1.45 -7.28 -10.08
N VAL A 70 1.99 -6.57 -11.07
CA VAL A 70 2.95 -5.48 -10.84
C VAL A 70 2.35 -4.38 -9.98
N LEU A 71 1.12 -3.93 -10.29
CA LEU A 71 0.43 -2.90 -9.50
C LEU A 71 0.22 -3.34 -8.05
N VAL A 72 -0.28 -4.55 -7.82
CA VAL A 72 -0.57 -5.06 -6.47
C VAL A 72 0.72 -5.22 -5.67
N THR A 73 1.78 -5.75 -6.27
CA THR A 73 3.10 -5.87 -5.62
C THR A 73 3.68 -4.50 -5.28
N ALA A 74 3.64 -3.54 -6.21
CA ALA A 74 4.09 -2.18 -5.95
C ALA A 74 3.26 -1.49 -4.86
N SER A 75 1.93 -1.70 -4.87
CA SER A 75 0.99 -1.15 -3.88
C SER A 75 1.24 -1.68 -2.47
N ALA A 76 1.59 -2.96 -2.35
CA ALA A 76 2.01 -3.60 -1.10
C ALA A 76 3.29 -2.97 -0.55
N ALA A 77 4.33 -2.85 -1.39
CA ALA A 77 5.60 -2.24 -1.01
C ALA A 77 5.43 -0.77 -0.61
N ALA A 78 4.67 -0.01 -1.39
CA ALA A 78 4.36 1.39 -1.13
C ALA A 78 3.57 1.56 0.18
N GLY A 79 2.66 0.64 0.49
CA GLY A 79 1.86 0.69 1.73
C GLY A 79 2.71 0.40 2.97
N ILE A 80 3.63 -0.56 2.88
CA ILE A 80 4.63 -0.82 3.93
C ILE A 80 5.44 0.45 4.18
N LEU A 81 6.01 1.05 3.12
CA LEU A 81 6.83 2.24 3.22
C LEU A 81 6.08 3.40 3.90
N PHE A 82 4.84 3.65 3.48
CA PHE A 82 3.99 4.67 4.09
C PHE A 82 3.78 4.43 5.60
N SER A 83 3.42 3.21 5.99
CA SER A 83 3.18 2.87 7.40
C SER A 83 4.41 2.97 8.29
N THR A 84 5.61 2.81 7.71
CA THR A 84 6.88 2.98 8.43
C THR A 84 7.26 4.45 8.57
N ALA A 85 6.89 5.30 7.60
CA ALA A 85 7.21 6.72 7.60
C ALA A 85 6.20 7.55 8.42
N VAL A 86 4.94 7.12 8.48
CA VAL A 86 3.85 7.89 9.09
C VAL A 86 3.50 7.34 10.47
N GLY A 87 3.68 8.18 11.51
CA GLY A 87 3.27 7.86 12.87
C GLY A 87 1.76 7.89 13.09
N ARG A 88 1.33 7.81 14.36
CA ARG A 88 -0.09 8.01 14.73
C ARG A 88 -0.44 9.47 14.55
N GLN A 89 -1.53 9.74 13.82
CA GLN A 89 -2.02 11.07 13.50
C GLN A 89 -3.56 11.07 13.47
N ALA A 90 -4.19 12.25 13.37
CA ALA A 90 -5.62 12.35 13.11
C ALA A 90 -5.96 11.81 11.71
N LEU A 91 -7.20 11.31 11.51
CA LEU A 91 -7.65 10.74 10.24
C LEU A 91 -7.49 11.72 9.06
N SER A 92 -7.85 12.99 9.26
CA SER A 92 -7.68 14.03 8.23
C SER A 92 -6.22 14.18 7.81
N THR A 93 -5.30 14.19 8.77
CA THR A 93 -3.86 14.26 8.52
C THR A 93 -3.35 13.04 7.78
N THR A 94 -3.75 11.82 8.16
CA THR A 94 -3.29 10.60 7.47
C THR A 94 -3.80 10.52 6.04
N VAL A 95 -5.02 10.97 5.77
CA VAL A 95 -5.58 11.04 4.41
C VAL A 95 -4.84 12.06 3.55
N VAL A 96 -4.56 13.26 4.07
CA VAL A 96 -3.78 14.27 3.34
C VAL A 96 -2.36 13.77 3.04
N LEU A 97 -1.72 13.12 4.02
CA LEU A 97 -0.41 12.49 3.82
C LEU A 97 -0.48 11.37 2.77
N GLY A 98 -1.53 10.55 2.78
CA GLY A 98 -1.75 9.50 1.80
C GLY A 98 -1.90 10.05 0.37
N ILE A 99 -2.69 11.12 0.20
CA ILE A 99 -2.82 11.80 -1.10
C ILE A 99 -1.49 12.39 -1.54
N GLY A 100 -0.79 13.11 -0.65
CA GLY A 100 0.52 13.69 -0.95
C GLY A 100 1.56 12.63 -1.33
N TYR A 101 1.55 11.49 -0.64
CA TYR A 101 2.39 10.34 -0.96
C TYR A 101 2.07 9.78 -2.36
N SER A 102 0.79 9.65 -2.70
CA SER A 102 0.37 9.22 -4.04
C SER A 102 0.76 10.18 -5.16
N VAL A 103 0.70 11.50 -4.91
CA VAL A 103 1.21 12.50 -5.85
C VAL A 103 2.72 12.35 -6.04
N ALA A 104 3.47 12.11 -4.97
CA ALA A 104 4.91 11.85 -5.07
C ALA A 104 5.20 10.58 -5.88
N LEU A 105 4.47 9.48 -5.63
CA LEU A 105 4.58 8.25 -6.43
C LEU A 105 4.26 8.49 -7.91
N TRP A 106 3.24 9.31 -8.20
CA TRP A 106 2.88 9.67 -9.58
C TRP A 106 4.01 10.43 -10.27
N LEU A 107 4.61 11.43 -9.62
CA LEU A 107 5.74 12.18 -10.16
C LEU A 107 6.97 11.28 -10.38
N VAL A 108 7.24 10.38 -9.45
CA VAL A 108 8.31 9.38 -9.61
C VAL A 108 8.01 8.48 -10.81
N ALA A 109 6.79 7.96 -10.93
CA ALA A 109 6.38 7.11 -12.04
C ALA A 109 6.46 7.83 -13.40
N ALA A 110 6.09 9.11 -13.45
CA ALA A 110 6.12 9.94 -14.65
C ALA A 110 7.52 10.06 -15.27
N VAL A 111 8.57 9.93 -14.46
CA VAL A 111 9.97 10.00 -14.91
C VAL A 111 10.60 8.60 -14.98
N ALA A 112 10.43 7.80 -13.93
CA ALA A 112 11.09 6.50 -13.79
C ALA A 112 10.60 5.47 -14.80
N LEU A 113 9.28 5.41 -15.07
CA LEU A 113 8.73 4.41 -16.00
C LEU A 113 9.18 4.64 -17.45
N PRO A 114 9.01 5.83 -18.05
CA PRO A 114 9.49 6.02 -19.42
C PRO A 114 11.01 5.91 -19.53
N ALA A 115 11.77 6.39 -18.53
CA ALA A 115 13.23 6.25 -18.53
C ALA A 115 13.67 4.79 -18.48
N TRP A 116 13.05 3.98 -17.61
CA TRP A 116 13.33 2.55 -17.50
C TRP A 116 12.94 1.79 -18.76
N LEU A 117 11.70 1.98 -19.24
CA LEU A 117 11.19 1.30 -20.43
C LEU A 117 12.01 1.67 -21.67
N GLY A 118 12.40 2.95 -21.79
CA GLY A 118 13.32 3.40 -22.85
C GLY A 118 14.70 2.77 -22.75
N ALA A 119 15.25 2.61 -21.54
CA ALA A 119 16.55 1.97 -21.33
C ALA A 119 16.55 0.48 -21.67
N VAL A 120 15.45 -0.23 -21.42
CA VAL A 120 15.31 -1.67 -21.77
C VAL A 120 14.80 -1.91 -23.18
N GLY A 121 14.61 -0.86 -24.00
CA GLY A 121 14.15 -0.95 -25.38
C GLY A 121 12.69 -1.39 -25.53
N ALA A 122 11.88 -1.27 -24.49
CA ALA A 122 10.45 -1.57 -24.52
C ALA A 122 9.65 -0.35 -25.03
N THR A 123 8.39 -0.58 -25.41
CA THR A 123 7.46 0.51 -25.72
C THR A 123 7.28 1.39 -24.48
N ALA A 124 7.78 2.62 -24.55
CA ALA A 124 7.74 3.57 -23.44
C ALA A 124 6.64 4.63 -23.67
N PRO A 125 5.94 5.06 -22.61
CA PRO A 125 5.07 6.22 -22.70
C PRO A 125 5.87 7.52 -22.98
N PRO A 126 5.22 8.63 -23.34
CA PRO A 126 5.90 9.92 -23.52
C PRO A 126 6.68 10.34 -22.26
N PHE A 127 7.87 10.91 -22.42
CA PHE A 127 8.66 11.42 -21.30
C PHE A 127 8.50 12.95 -21.17
N PRO A 128 8.04 13.49 -20.02
CA PRO A 128 7.52 12.79 -18.84
C PRO A 128 6.07 12.31 -19.02
N TRP A 129 5.71 11.21 -18.36
CA TRP A 129 4.38 10.60 -18.46
C TRP A 129 3.43 11.12 -17.37
N LEU A 130 2.93 12.34 -17.58
CA LEU A 130 2.00 13.01 -16.66
C LEU A 130 0.54 12.64 -16.96
N ASP A 131 0.17 11.38 -16.71
CA ASP A 131 -1.18 10.89 -16.98
C ASP A 131 -2.17 11.22 -15.84
N PRO A 132 -3.24 12.01 -16.10
CA PRO A 132 -4.22 12.37 -15.06
C PRO A 132 -5.06 11.20 -14.56
N THR A 133 -5.27 10.18 -15.39
CA THR A 133 -6.05 8.99 -15.01
C THR A 133 -5.26 8.13 -14.03
N LEU A 134 -3.95 7.96 -14.26
CA LEU A 134 -3.06 7.34 -13.29
C LEU A 134 -3.02 8.12 -11.97
N LEU A 135 -2.96 9.46 -12.03
CA LEU A 135 -3.03 10.31 -10.84
C LEU A 135 -4.33 10.07 -10.07
N ALA A 136 -5.47 10.00 -10.76
CA ALA A 136 -6.76 9.72 -10.13
C ALA A 136 -6.78 8.34 -9.44
N GLY A 137 -6.25 7.31 -10.10
CA GLY A 137 -6.09 5.97 -9.51
C GLY A 137 -5.19 5.98 -8.27
N LEU A 138 -4.08 6.71 -8.32
CA LEU A 138 -3.17 6.88 -7.19
C LEU A 138 -3.79 7.71 -6.06
N ALA A 139 -4.59 8.73 -6.37
CA ALA A 139 -5.31 9.51 -5.37
C ALA A 139 -6.30 8.62 -4.60
N LEU A 140 -7.04 7.75 -5.31
CA LEU A 140 -7.89 6.73 -4.68
C LEU A 140 -7.08 5.80 -3.78
N TYR A 141 -5.93 5.29 -4.27
CA TYR A 141 -4.99 4.52 -3.45
C TYR A 141 -4.58 5.27 -2.18
N GLY A 142 -4.21 6.55 -2.30
CA GLY A 142 -3.73 7.38 -1.19
C GLY A 142 -4.79 7.63 -0.12
N ILE A 143 -6.05 7.85 -0.55
CA ILE A 143 -7.19 7.97 0.37
C ILE A 143 -7.38 6.66 1.15
N VAL A 144 -7.44 5.53 0.45
CA VAL A 144 -7.64 4.21 1.07
C VAL A 144 -6.48 3.87 2.00
N LEU A 145 -5.25 4.18 1.60
CA LEU A 145 -4.05 3.98 2.40
C LEU A 145 -4.08 4.80 3.69
N GLY A 146 -4.42 6.10 3.60
CA GLY A 146 -4.53 7.00 4.74
C GLY A 146 -5.63 6.60 5.73
N VAL A 147 -6.79 6.15 5.22
CA VAL A 147 -7.89 5.60 6.03
C VAL A 147 -7.47 4.29 6.69
N GLY A 148 -6.89 3.37 5.92
CA GLY A 148 -6.43 2.06 6.41
C GLY A 148 -5.37 2.18 7.49
N HIS A 149 -4.38 3.05 7.29
CA HIS A 149 -3.33 3.33 8.29
C HIS A 149 -3.93 3.82 9.61
N TRP A 150 -4.90 4.72 9.56
CA TRP A 150 -5.58 5.19 10.76
C TRP A 150 -6.45 4.10 11.41
N LEU A 151 -7.20 3.34 10.61
CA LEU A 151 -8.10 2.29 11.08
C LEU A 151 -7.34 1.19 11.82
N PHE A 152 -6.22 0.74 11.24
CA PHE A 152 -5.36 -0.27 11.84
C PHE A 152 -4.43 0.31 12.93
N GLY A 153 -4.29 1.64 13.00
CA GLY A 153 -3.51 2.38 13.99
C GLY A 153 -4.20 2.59 15.34
N ARG A 154 -5.46 2.17 15.47
CA ARG A 154 -6.26 2.26 16.70
C ARG A 154 -5.82 1.28 17.77
#